data_AF-A0A0L0F1T1-F1
#
_entry.id   AF-A0A0L0F1T1-F1
#
_cell.length_a   1.000
_cell.length_b   1.000
_cell.length_c   1.000
_cell.angle_alpha   90.00
_cell.angle_beta   90.00
_cell.angle_gamma   90.00
#
_symmetry.space_group_name_H-M   'P 1'
#
loop_
_entity.id
_entity.type
_entity.pdbx_description
1 polymer ?
#
loop_
_entity_poly.entity_id
_entity_poly.type
_entity_poly.pdbx_seq_one_letter_code
_entity_poly.pdbx_strand_id
1 'polypeptide(L)' 'MRDRERGVVWEETLILLPDNIHHVFLSATIPNAIEFARWICQLHKQPCHVVYTDYRPTPLQHYIFSAGGDGLYLVVDEN' A
#
# COMPACT_ATOMS: atom_id res chain seq x y z
N MET A 1 7.93 3.69 -4.37
CA MET A 1 9.10 3.07 -3.70
C MET A 1 9.39 1.62 -4.11
N ARG A 2 8.42 0.69 -4.25
CA ARG A 2 8.74 -0.73 -4.55
C ARG A 2 9.17 -1.04 -6.00
N ASP A 3 8.99 -0.10 -6.92
CA ASP A 3 9.49 -0.23 -8.29
C ASP A 3 11.02 -0.12 -8.29
N ARG A 4 11.73 -1.09 -8.90
CA ARG A 4 13.19 -1.15 -8.82
C ARG A 4 13.88 0.02 -9.52
N GLU A 5 13.32 0.51 -10.62
CA GLU A 5 13.95 1.56 -11.43
C GLU A 5 13.45 2.94 -11.02
N ARG A 6 12.18 3.04 -10.64
CA ARG A 6 11.48 4.31 -10.36
C ARG A 6 11.26 4.56 -8.88
N GLY A 7 11.56 3.58 -8.03
CA GLY A 7 11.37 3.66 -6.58
C GLY A 7 12.26 4.71 -5.92
N VAL A 8 13.50 4.85 -6.41
CA VAL A 8 14.50 5.80 -5.91
C VAL A 8 14.02 7.25 -5.98
N VAL A 9 13.32 7.61 -7.06
CA VAL A 9 12.80 8.97 -7.26
C VAL A 9 11.86 9.38 -6.13
N TRP A 10 11.04 8.44 -5.63
CA TRP A 10 10.14 8.71 -4.51
C TRP A 10 10.89 8.95 -3.19
N GLU A 11 11.94 8.18 -2.94
CA GLU A 11 12.75 8.31 -1.72
C GLU A 11 13.53 9.62 -1.71
N GLU A 12 14.22 9.92 -2.81
CA GLU A 12 14.98 11.16 -2.97
C GLU A 12 14.09 12.39 -2.88
N THR A 13 12.91 12.36 -3.51
CA THR A 13 11.94 13.46 -3.42
C THR A 13 11.53 13.71 -1.97
N LEU A 14 11.21 12.66 -1.20
CA LEU A 14 10.82 12.83 0.20
C LEU A 14 11.98 13.34 1.04
N ILE A 15 13.20 12.82 0.86
CA ILE A 15 14.40 13.28 1.58
C ILE A 15 14.69 14.76 1.33
N LEU A 16 14.47 15.24 0.10
CA LEU A 16 14.81 16.59 -0.31
C LEU A 16 13.69 17.62 -0.05
N LEU A 17 12.50 17.19 0.39
CA LEU A 17 11.41 18.11 0.67
C LEU A 17 11.70 18.96 1.92
N PRO A 18 11.34 20.26 1.90
CA PRO A 18 11.41 21.10 3.09
C PRO A 18 10.55 20.60 4.25
N ASP A 19 11.08 20.67 5.47
CA ASP A 19 10.43 20.17 6.69
C ASP A 19 9.14 20.91 7.07
N ASN A 20 8.86 22.09 6.50
CA ASN A 20 7.66 22.87 6.81
C ASN A 20 6.43 22.43 6.01
N ILE A 21 6.57 21.49 5.08
CA ILE A 21 5.48 21.01 4.22
C ILE A 21 4.77 19.82 4.89
N HIS A 22 3.44 19.79 4.78
CA HIS A 22 2.63 18.65 5.22
C HIS A 22 2.39 17.68 4.07
N HIS A 23 2.41 16.39 4.40
CA HIS A 23 2.30 15.31 3.43
C HIS A 23 0.95 14.58 3.53
N VAL A 24 0.44 14.15 2.38
CA VAL A 24 -0.69 13.23 2.29
C VAL A 24 -0.26 12.04 1.43
N PHE A 25 -0.22 10.86 2.04
CA PHE A 25 0.18 9.61 1.38
C PHE A 25 -1.04 8.73 1.12
N LEU A 26 -1.32 8.47 -0.15
CA LEU A 26 -2.37 7.53 -0.57
C LEU A 26 -1.68 6.24 -1.05
N SER A 27 -1.99 5.13 -0.38
CA SER A 27 -1.39 3.82 -0.64
C SER A 27 -2.46 2.73 -0.65
N ALA A 28 -2.14 1.61 -1.30
CA ALA A 28 -2.84 0.36 -1.06
C ALA A 28 -2.58 -0.14 0.38
N THR A 29 -3.36 -1.14 0.81
CA THR A 29 -3.17 -1.85 2.08
C THR A 29 -1.78 -2.47 2.14
N ILE A 30 -0.93 -1.95 3.04
CA ILE A 30 0.43 -2.45 3.27
C ILE A 30 0.62 -2.76 4.77
N PRO A 31 1.27 -3.88 5.10
CA PRO A 31 1.41 -4.31 6.51
C PRO A 31 2.36 -3.41 7.30
N ASN A 32 3.28 -2.71 6.64
CA ASN A 32 4.30 -1.89 7.28
C ASN A 32 4.01 -0.37 7.24
N ALA A 33 2.74 0.03 7.18
CA ALA A 33 2.34 1.45 7.15
C ALA A 33 2.90 2.26 8.34
N ILE A 34 3.00 1.65 9.52
CA ILE A 34 3.55 2.29 10.73
C ILE A 34 5.05 2.54 10.59
N GLU A 35 5.79 1.61 9.98
CA GLU A 35 7.24 1.78 9.74
C GLU A 35 7.49 2.96 8.80
N PHE A 36 6.71 3.06 7.72
CA PHE A 36 6.77 4.19 6.80
C PHE A 36 6.49 5.52 7.50
N ALA A 37 5.43 5.60 8.31
CA ALA A 37 5.11 6.83 9.05
C ALA A 37 6.22 7.20 10.04
N ARG A 38 6.83 6.23 10.72
CA ARG A 38 7.99 6.47 11.61
C ARG A 38 9.17 7.04 10.85
N TRP A 39 9.47 6.52 9.66
CA TRP A 39 10.54 7.04 8.81
C TRP A 39 10.27 8.51 8.42
N ILE A 40 9.05 8.84 7.99
CA ILE A 40 8.64 10.23 7.69
C ILE A 40 8.78 11.13 8.93
N CYS A 41 8.33 10.68 10.10
CA CYS A 41 8.50 11.43 11.35
C CYS A 41 9.97 11.69 11.69
N GLN A 42 10.84 10.71 11.44
CA GLN A 42 12.27 10.85 11.69
C GLN A 42 12.93 11.81 10.70
N LEU A 43 12.51 11.79 9.43
CA LEU A 43 13.04 12.62 8.36
C LEU A 43 12.68 14.10 8.55
N HIS A 44 11.38 14.42 8.70
CA HIS A 44 10.89 15.80 8.72
C HIS A 44 10.56 16.36 10.12
N LYS A 45 10.81 15.58 11.18
CA LYS A 45 10.54 15.97 12.59
C LYS A 45 9.09 16.42 12.86
N GLN A 46 8.13 15.87 12.12
CA GLN A 46 6.71 16.14 12.26
C GLN A 46 5.90 14.85 12.51
N PRO A 47 4.76 14.92 13.22
CA PRO A 47 3.85 13.78 13.35
C PRO A 47 3.32 13.32 11.98
N CYS A 48 3.32 12.00 11.74
CA CYS A 48 2.75 11.38 10.56
C CYS A 48 1.69 10.37 11.02
N HIS A 49 0.43 10.66 10.71
CA HIS A 49 -0.70 9.81 11.12
C HIS A 49 -0.93 8.68 10.11
N VAL A 50 -1.37 7.52 10.60
CA VAL A 50 -1.74 6.38 9.76
C VAL A 50 -3.23 6.11 9.95
N VAL A 51 -3.97 6.12 8.84
CA VAL A 51 -5.35 5.65 8.76
C VAL A 51 -5.33 4.40 7.90
N TYR A 52 -5.76 3.28 8.48
CA TYR A 52 -5.69 1.96 7.84
C TYR A 52 -7.07 1.31 7.79
N THR A 53 -7.37 0.61 6.70
CA THR A 53 -8.60 -0.17 6.57
C THR A 53 -8.40 -1.33 5.61
N ASP A 54 -8.90 -2.51 5.99
CA ASP A 54 -9.05 -3.66 5.10
C ASP A 54 -10.48 -3.76 4.53
N TYR A 55 -11.33 -2.76 4.83
CA TYR A 55 -12.72 -2.75 4.39
C TYR A 55 -12.79 -2.69 2.86
N ARG A 56 -13.47 -3.68 2.28
CA ARG A 56 -13.76 -3.75 0.86
C ARG A 56 -15.27 -3.58 0.62
N PRO A 57 -15.71 -2.55 -0.11
CA PRO A 57 -17.14 -2.30 -0.33
C PRO A 57 -17.89 -3.39 -1.10
N THR A 58 -17.21 -4.05 -2.06
CA THR A 58 -17.77 -5.15 -2.83
C THR A 58 -17.01 -6.43 -2.48
N PRO A 59 -17.66 -7.44 -1.88
CA PRO A 59 -17.03 -8.73 -1.60
C PRO A 59 -16.42 -9.36 -2.84
N LEU A 60 -15.35 -10.14 -2.67
CA LEU A 60 -14.71 -10.86 -3.77
C LEU A 60 -14.99 -12.35 -3.64
N GLN A 61 -15.19 -12.99 -4.80
CA GLN A 61 -15.15 -14.44 -4.92
C GLN A 61 -13.97 -14.80 -5.81
N HIS A 62 -13.15 -15.74 -5.37
CA HIS A 62 -11.99 -16.18 -6.14
C HIS A 62 -12.29 -17.54 -6.76
N TYR A 63 -12.10 -17.66 -8.07
CA TYR A 63 -12.27 -18.91 -8.82
C TYR A 63 -10.94 -19.34 -9.43
N ILE A 64 -10.71 -20.65 -9.50
CA ILE A 64 -9.59 -21.24 -10.24
C ILE A 64 -10.12 -21.88 -11.52
N PHE A 65 -9.44 -21.60 -12.63
CA PHE A 65 -9.61 -22.29 -13.91
C PHE A 65 -8.35 -23.10 -14.20
N SER A 66 -8.45 -24.42 -14.19
CA SER A 66 -7.33 -25.29 -14.53
C SER A 66 -7.11 -25.34 -16.05
N ALA A 67 -5.85 -25.35 -16.49
CA ALA A 67 -5.54 -25.52 -17.90
C ALA A 67 -6.03 -26.90 -18.39
N GLY A 68 -6.90 -26.91 -19.40
CA GLY A 68 -7.55 -28.13 -19.90
C GLY A 68 -8.75 -28.61 -19.06
N GLY A 69 -9.18 -27.83 -18.07
CA GLY A 69 -10.40 -28.09 -17.32
C GLY A 69 -11.65 -27.52 -18.01
N ASP A 70 -12.80 -28.07 -17.62
CA ASP A 70 -14.10 -27.73 -18.22
C ASP A 70 -14.91 -26.71 -17.39
N GLY A 71 -14.32 -26.08 -16.37
CA GLY A 71 -15.07 -25.20 -15.48
C GLY A 71 -14.25 -24.31 -14.55
N LEU A 72 -14.95 -23.34 -13.95
CA LEU A 72 -14.45 -22.47 -12.88
C LEU A 72 -14.85 -23.06 -11.53
N TYR A 73 -13.89 -23.16 -10.62
CA TYR A 73 -14.10 -23.71 -9.28
C TYR A 73 -13.90 -22.61 -8.24
N LEU A 74 -14.91 -22.36 -7.41
CA LEU A 74 -14.84 -21.39 -6.31
C LEU A 74 -13.83 -21.88 -5.26
N VAL A 75 -12.89 -21.01 -4.86
CA VAL A 75 -11.85 -21.31 -3.85
C VAL A 75 -11.82 -20.35 -2.67
N VAL A 76 -12.34 -19.13 -2.83
CA VAL A 76 -12.58 -18.18 -1.73
C VAL A 76 -13.96 -17.58 -1.97
N ASP A 77 -14.85 -17.74 -0.99
CA ASP A 77 -16.19 -17.19 -1.02
C ASP A 77 -16.21 -15.73 -0.55
N GLU A 78 -17.41 -15.15 -0.51
CA GLU A 78 -17.63 -13.76 -0.15
C GLU A 78 -17.80 -13.50 1.36
N ASN A 79 -17.61 -14.53 2.20
CA ASN A 79 -17.88 -14.52 3.64
C ASN A 79 -16.67 -14.20 4.51
#